data_AF-A0A6C0KZV7-F1
#
_entry.id   AF-A0A6C0KZV7-F1
#
_cell.length_a   1.000
_cell.length_b   1.000
_cell.length_c   1.000
_cell.angle_alpha   90.00
_cell.angle_beta   90.00
_cell.angle_gamma   90.00
#
_symmetry.space_group_name_H-M   'P 1'
#
loop_
_entity.id
_entity.type
_entity.pdbx_description
1 polymer ?
#
loop_
_entity_poly.entity_id
_entity_poly.type
_entity_poly.pdbx_seq_one_letter_code
_entity_poly.pdbx_strand_id
1 'polypeptide(L)'
;METECAICLSNIDKNHIIKKLSCGHCFHYRCFTRIVFRSENMYIPCPLCRKINIDVTKPLNDAKRNIQLLCSQKVGKERCICTTKKGTLCKNKSRILNYGMCYQHNKEILHTDMYPLMVTYMMMILSQRSKWSTKIIYFDIGKKLLIHRFNKHSAIEELMNCFYEYFSVNKNHTLMEIYDYYQLKKPSDEWLNYCSGKHILI
;
A
#
# COMPACT_ATOMS: atom_id res chain seq x y z
N MET A 1 20.89 17.63 -18.88
CA MET A 1 21.37 17.59 -17.48
C MET A 1 20.91 16.29 -16.89
N GLU A 2 21.84 15.43 -16.49
CA GLU A 2 21.53 14.23 -15.70
C GLU A 2 21.17 14.70 -14.29
N THR A 3 19.93 14.47 -13.87
CA THR A 3 19.51 14.80 -12.50
C THR A 3 19.89 13.62 -11.60
N GLU A 4 20.67 13.86 -10.55
CA GLU A 4 21.00 12.84 -9.55
C GLU A 4 19.93 12.78 -8.45
N CYS A 5 19.58 11.57 -8.00
CA CYS A 5 18.69 11.39 -6.87
C CYS A 5 19.46 11.54 -5.55
N ALA A 6 19.26 12.64 -4.83
CA ALA A 6 19.95 12.93 -3.57
C ALA A 6 19.63 11.98 -2.39
N ILE A 7 18.81 10.94 -2.60
CA ILE A 7 18.52 9.91 -1.59
C ILE A 7 19.40 8.66 -1.78
N CYS A 8 19.64 8.25 -3.03
CA CYS A 8 20.45 7.06 -3.32
C CYS A 8 21.74 7.36 -4.09
N LEU A 9 22.00 8.63 -4.40
CA LEU A 9 23.19 9.09 -5.12
C LEU A 9 23.36 8.36 -6.46
N SER A 10 22.24 8.11 -7.14
CA SER A 10 22.20 7.46 -8.45
C SER A 10 21.49 8.35 -9.45
N ASN A 11 21.92 8.26 -10.71
CA ASN A 11 21.33 9.02 -11.81
C ASN A 11 19.83 8.71 -12.00
N ILE A 12 19.08 9.75 -12.35
CA ILE A 12 17.67 9.66 -12.73
C ILE A 12 17.57 9.63 -14.25
N ASP A 13 17.50 8.42 -14.78
CA ASP A 13 17.32 8.19 -16.22
C ASP A 13 15.86 8.29 -16.67
N LYS A 14 15.65 8.46 -17.99
CA LYS A 14 14.35 8.52 -18.67
C LYS A 14 13.42 7.31 -18.43
N ASN A 15 13.98 6.16 -18.08
CA ASN A 15 13.21 4.94 -17.83
C ASN A 15 12.78 4.78 -16.37
N HIS A 16 13.26 5.65 -15.47
CA HIS A 16 12.90 5.61 -14.07
C HIS A 16 11.53 6.25 -13.83
N ILE A 17 10.85 5.74 -12.80
CA ILE A 17 9.63 6.35 -12.29
C ILE A 17 10.05 7.40 -11.28
N ILE A 18 9.66 8.65 -11.51
CA ILE A 18 10.17 9.83 -10.79
C ILE A 18 9.02 10.44 -9.98
N LYS A 19 9.33 10.89 -8.77
CA LYS A 19 8.50 11.84 -8.02
C LYS A 19 9.15 13.22 -8.10
N LYS A 20 8.45 14.19 -8.68
CA LYS A 20 8.77 15.61 -8.56
C LYS A 20 8.00 16.14 -7.35
N LEU A 21 8.70 16.72 -6.36
CA LEU A 21 8.05 17.35 -5.22
C LEU A 21 7.48 18.72 -5.60
N SER A 22 6.60 19.28 -4.76
CA SER A 22 6.03 20.63 -4.96
C SER A 22 7.07 21.75 -5.08
N CYS A 23 8.27 21.56 -4.51
CA CYS A 23 9.38 22.51 -4.63
C CYS A 23 10.17 22.38 -5.96
N GLY A 24 9.83 21.42 -6.82
CA GLY A 24 10.46 21.21 -8.13
C GLY A 24 11.55 20.14 -8.17
N HIS A 25 12.09 19.71 -7.03
CA HIS A 25 13.13 18.67 -6.96
C HIS A 25 12.59 17.27 -7.29
N CYS A 26 13.41 16.47 -7.97
CA CYS A 26 13.05 15.13 -8.45
C CYS A 26 13.81 14.03 -7.70
N PHE A 27 13.13 12.92 -7.43
CA PHE A 27 13.68 11.72 -6.80
C PHE A 27 13.15 10.47 -7.50
N HIS A 28 13.88 9.34 -7.45
CA HIS A 28 13.25 8.06 -7.81
C HIS A 28 12.04 7.86 -6.91
N TYR A 29 10.90 7.46 -7.49
CA TYR A 29 9.66 7.28 -6.75
C TYR A 29 9.83 6.29 -5.59
N ARG A 30 10.66 5.26 -5.76
CA ARG A 30 10.99 4.30 -4.70
C ARG A 30 11.77 4.90 -3.54
N CYS A 31 12.68 5.83 -3.83
CA CYS A 31 13.42 6.55 -2.80
C CYS A 31 12.48 7.46 -2.02
N PHE A 32 11.58 8.15 -2.72
CA PHE A 32 10.50 8.92 -2.09
C PHE A 32 9.62 8.05 -1.19
N THR A 33 9.08 6.93 -1.68
CA THR A 33 8.20 6.05 -0.87
C THR A 33 8.92 5.45 0.34
N ARG A 34 10.22 5.15 0.24
CA ARG A 34 11.03 4.71 1.39
C ARG A 34 11.12 5.75 2.50
N ILE A 35 11.15 7.03 2.16
CA ILE A 35 11.09 8.11 3.15
C ILE A 35 9.67 8.21 3.70
N VAL A 36 8.66 8.22 2.84
CA VAL A 36 7.24 8.26 3.25
C VAL A 36 6.91 7.14 4.24
N PHE A 37 7.35 5.91 3.99
CA PHE A 37 7.05 4.77 4.87
C PHE A 37 7.74 4.87 6.23
N ARG A 38 8.91 5.51 6.30
CA ARG A 38 9.61 5.80 7.58
C ARG A 38 9.09 7.06 8.26
N SER A 39 8.39 7.89 7.51
CA SER A 39 7.69 9.08 7.98
C SER A 39 6.24 8.72 8.30
N GLU A 40 5.49 9.66 8.86
CA GLU A 40 4.09 9.41 9.20
C GLU A 40 3.13 9.66 8.03
N ASN A 41 3.55 10.35 6.96
CA ASN A 41 2.74 10.70 5.80
C ASN A 41 3.57 11.12 4.56
N MET A 42 2.89 11.49 3.46
CA MET A 42 3.49 12.00 2.21
C MET A 42 3.96 13.47 2.25
N TYR A 43 3.60 14.22 3.28
CA TYR A 43 3.96 15.63 3.46
C TYR A 43 5.35 15.77 4.10
N ILE A 44 6.36 15.20 3.46
CA ILE A 44 7.73 15.16 3.96
C ILE A 44 8.52 16.42 3.57
N PRO A 45 9.47 16.88 4.41
CA PRO A 45 10.41 17.92 4.00
C PRO A 45 11.31 17.41 2.87
N CYS A 46 11.50 18.22 1.83
CA CYS A 46 12.41 17.89 0.74
C CYS A 46 13.85 17.66 1.27
N PRO A 47 14.52 16.56 0.91
CA PRO A 47 15.91 16.31 1.31
C PRO A 47 16.90 17.40 0.90
N LEU A 48 16.61 18.15 -0.18
CA LEU A 48 17.50 19.18 -0.73
C LEU A 48 17.24 20.57 -0.14
N CYS A 49 15.99 21.03 -0.09
CA CYS A 49 15.66 22.41 0.31
C CYS A 49 14.77 22.52 1.54
N ARG A 50 14.41 21.40 2.18
CA ARG A 50 13.57 21.30 3.39
C ARG A 50 12.13 21.83 3.28
N LYS A 51 11.74 22.46 2.16
CA LYS A 51 10.34 22.83 1.88
C LYS A 51 9.45 21.58 1.95
N ILE A 52 8.29 21.71 2.61
CA ILE A 52 7.32 20.62 2.74
C ILE A 52 6.75 20.27 1.37
N ASN A 53 6.80 18.98 1.02
CA ASN A 53 6.09 18.47 -0.15
C ASN A 53 4.58 18.51 0.10
N ILE A 54 3.83 19.12 -0.81
CA ILE A 54 2.36 19.07 -0.80
C ILE A 54 1.79 18.32 -2.01
N ASP A 55 2.66 17.86 -2.91
CA ASP A 55 2.23 17.12 -4.09
C ASP A 55 2.04 15.63 -3.77
N VAL A 56 0.79 15.18 -3.80
CA VAL A 56 0.36 13.79 -3.54
C VAL A 56 -0.03 13.03 -4.81
N THR A 57 0.30 13.58 -5.99
CA THR A 57 0.00 12.93 -7.28
C THR A 57 0.66 11.55 -7.38
N LYS A 58 -0.09 10.60 -7.95
CA LYS A 58 0.39 9.27 -8.31
C LYS A 58 1.32 9.36 -9.53
N PRO A 59 2.38 8.56 -9.61
CA PRO A 59 3.39 8.69 -10.66
C PRO A 59 2.95 8.12 -12.02
N LEU A 60 1.90 7.30 -12.06
CA LEU A 60 1.47 6.58 -13.27
C LEU A 60 -0.05 6.65 -13.44
N ASN A 61 -0.51 6.47 -14.69
CA ASN A 61 -1.93 6.29 -14.99
C ASN A 61 -2.42 4.85 -14.76
N ASP A 62 -1.50 3.86 -14.76
CA ASP A 62 -1.81 2.46 -14.50
C ASP A 62 -2.02 2.19 -12.99
N ALA A 63 -3.24 1.85 -12.61
CA ALA A 63 -3.58 1.59 -11.21
C ALA A 63 -2.83 0.40 -10.62
N LYS A 64 -2.72 -0.72 -11.34
CA LYS A 64 -1.99 -1.91 -10.88
C LYS A 64 -0.54 -1.57 -10.56
N ARG A 65 0.11 -0.85 -11.46
CA ARG A 65 1.51 -0.49 -11.34
C ARG A 65 1.74 0.50 -10.21
N ASN A 66 0.80 1.41 -9.94
CA ASN A 66 0.84 2.25 -8.74
C ASN A 66 0.79 1.42 -7.44
N ILE A 67 -0.11 0.44 -7.33
CA ILE A 67 -0.15 -0.46 -6.14
C ILE A 67 1.19 -1.20 -6.00
N GLN A 68 1.73 -1.72 -7.12
CA GLN A 68 3.01 -2.43 -7.11
C GLN A 68 4.18 -1.55 -6.65
N LEU A 69 4.17 -0.24 -6.91
CA LEU A 69 5.20 0.68 -6.44
C LEU A 69 5.18 0.89 -4.92
N LEU A 70 4.04 0.65 -4.27
CA LEU A 70 3.89 0.67 -2.83
C LEU A 70 4.22 -0.69 -2.18
N CYS A 71 4.34 -1.74 -3.00
CA CYS A 71 4.68 -3.08 -2.56
C CYS A 71 6.19 -3.36 -2.65
N SER A 72 6.61 -4.47 -2.05
CA SER A 72 7.93 -5.05 -2.31
C SER A 72 8.09 -5.37 -3.79
N GLN A 73 9.28 -5.12 -4.36
CA GLN A 73 9.58 -5.41 -5.77
C GLN A 73 9.45 -6.89 -6.16
N LYS A 74 9.37 -7.76 -5.15
CA LYS A 74 9.20 -9.20 -5.24
C LYS A 74 7.75 -9.62 -5.52
N VAL A 75 6.77 -8.77 -5.21
CA VAL A 75 5.35 -9.08 -5.37
C VAL A 75 5.00 -9.36 -6.83
N GLY A 76 4.34 -10.49 -7.09
CA GLY A 76 3.98 -10.92 -8.44
C GLY A 76 5.15 -11.47 -9.27
N LYS A 77 6.38 -11.49 -8.72
CA LYS A 77 7.56 -12.11 -9.33
C LYS A 77 7.97 -13.36 -8.58
N GLU A 78 7.96 -13.29 -7.25
CA GLU A 78 8.30 -14.41 -6.38
C GLU A 78 7.18 -15.44 -6.28
N ARG A 79 7.59 -16.65 -5.90
CA ARG A 79 6.67 -17.74 -5.55
C ARG A 79 5.90 -17.40 -4.27
N CYS A 80 4.75 -18.04 -4.14
CA CYS A 80 3.96 -18.02 -2.92
C CYS A 80 4.77 -18.57 -1.75
N ILE A 81 4.64 -17.93 -0.60
CA ILE A 81 5.38 -18.29 0.62
C ILE A 81 4.91 -19.61 1.26
N CYS A 82 3.75 -20.15 0.85
CA CYS A 82 3.16 -21.33 1.46
C CYS A 82 3.76 -22.63 0.91
N THR A 83 3.69 -23.67 1.73
CA THR A 83 4.04 -25.04 1.39
C THR A 83 2.80 -25.82 0.96
N THR A 84 2.94 -26.70 -0.04
CA THR A 84 1.86 -27.59 -0.48
C THR A 84 1.61 -28.71 0.53
N LYS A 85 0.49 -29.45 0.40
CA LYS A 85 0.21 -30.63 1.23
C LYS A 85 1.31 -31.70 1.19
N LYS A 86 2.14 -31.71 0.14
CA LYS A 86 3.29 -32.63 -0.02
C LYS A 86 4.58 -32.11 0.62
N GLY A 87 4.54 -31.03 1.40
CA GLY A 87 5.72 -30.46 2.07
C GLY A 87 6.67 -29.66 1.14
N THR A 88 6.32 -29.47 -0.13
CA THR A 88 7.14 -28.70 -1.09
C THR A 88 6.64 -27.26 -1.25
N LEU A 89 7.54 -26.31 -1.51
CA LEU A 89 7.18 -24.90 -1.72
C LEU A 89 6.20 -24.74 -2.90
N CYS A 90 5.19 -23.89 -2.73
CA CYS A 90 4.24 -23.58 -3.79
C CYS A 90 4.93 -23.02 -5.04
N LYS A 91 4.59 -23.55 -6.22
CA LYS A 91 5.14 -23.08 -7.50
C LYS A 91 4.39 -21.86 -8.07
N ASN A 92 3.20 -21.55 -7.57
CA ASN A 92 2.42 -20.40 -8.03
C ASN A 92 3.05 -19.09 -7.56
N LYS A 93 2.91 -18.03 -8.35
CA LYS A 93 3.35 -16.68 -7.98
C LYS A 93 2.45 -16.06 -6.91
N SER A 94 3.05 -15.25 -6.04
CA SER A 94 2.31 -14.40 -5.11
C SER A 94 1.45 -13.36 -5.86
N ARG A 95 0.35 -12.93 -5.24
CA ARG A 95 -0.53 -11.88 -5.78
C ARG A 95 -0.36 -10.58 -4.99
N ILE A 96 -0.67 -9.46 -5.64
CA ILE A 96 -0.61 -8.12 -5.05
C ILE A 96 -1.56 -8.06 -3.84
N LEU A 97 -1.06 -7.54 -2.71
CA LEU A 97 -1.81 -7.38 -1.45
C LEU A 97 -2.45 -8.70 -0.97
N ASN A 98 -1.73 -9.80 -1.15
CA ASN A 98 -2.23 -11.14 -0.84
C ASN A 98 -1.31 -11.88 0.12
N TYR A 99 -0.65 -11.17 1.04
CA TYR A 99 0.18 -11.75 2.09
C TYR A 99 1.38 -12.53 1.57
N GLY A 100 1.88 -12.23 0.36
CA GLY A 100 2.87 -13.08 -0.31
C GLY A 100 2.33 -14.44 -0.77
N MET A 101 1.01 -14.65 -0.76
CA MET A 101 0.36 -15.91 -1.12
C MET A 101 -0.19 -15.88 -2.55
N CYS A 102 -0.35 -17.07 -3.15
CA CYS A 102 -1.02 -17.23 -4.43
C CYS A 102 -2.55 -17.34 -4.24
N TYR A 103 -3.25 -17.43 -5.37
CA TYR A 103 -4.70 -17.52 -5.42
C TYR A 103 -5.30 -18.81 -4.81
N GLN A 104 -4.50 -19.87 -4.69
CA GLN A 104 -4.95 -21.13 -4.09
C GLN A 104 -4.82 -21.13 -2.56
N HIS A 105 -3.77 -20.49 -2.04
CA HIS A 105 -3.48 -20.45 -0.60
C HIS A 105 -4.17 -19.29 0.12
N ASN A 106 -4.47 -18.19 -0.58
CA ASN A 106 -5.43 -17.20 -0.11
C ASN A 106 -6.35 -16.75 -1.24
N LYS A 107 -7.66 -16.92 -1.03
CA LYS A 107 -8.70 -16.63 -2.02
C LYS A 107 -9.21 -15.18 -1.96
N GLU A 108 -8.90 -14.44 -0.89
CA GLU A 108 -9.26 -13.02 -0.73
C GLU A 108 -8.39 -12.11 -1.59
N ILE A 109 -8.53 -12.23 -2.90
CA ILE A 109 -7.76 -11.50 -3.92
C ILE A 109 -8.57 -10.30 -4.38
N LEU A 110 -7.94 -9.13 -4.35
CA LEU A 110 -8.54 -7.91 -4.89
C LEU A 110 -8.70 -8.04 -6.41
N HIS A 111 -9.95 -7.91 -6.88
CA HIS A 111 -10.25 -7.94 -8.31
C HIS A 111 -9.65 -6.71 -9.02
N THR A 112 -9.25 -6.88 -10.28
CA THR A 112 -8.42 -5.87 -10.98
C THR A 112 -9.17 -4.59 -11.31
N ASP A 113 -10.49 -4.65 -11.46
CA ASP A 113 -11.37 -3.49 -11.64
C ASP A 113 -11.50 -2.63 -10.37
N MET A 114 -11.18 -3.17 -9.18
CA MET A 114 -11.10 -2.39 -7.93
C MET A 114 -9.76 -1.64 -7.79
N TYR A 115 -8.75 -1.91 -8.62
CA TYR A 115 -7.43 -1.31 -8.46
C TYR A 115 -7.44 0.22 -8.52
N PRO A 116 -8.23 0.89 -9.40
CA PRO A 116 -8.33 2.34 -9.38
C PRO A 116 -8.78 2.88 -8.03
N LEU A 117 -9.84 2.30 -7.45
CA LEU A 117 -10.37 2.70 -6.14
C LEU A 117 -9.36 2.39 -5.02
N MET A 118 -8.72 1.23 -5.06
CA MET A 118 -7.69 0.86 -4.09
C MET A 118 -6.49 1.80 -4.11
N VAL A 119 -6.00 2.22 -5.29
CA VAL A 119 -4.92 3.22 -5.37
C VAL A 119 -5.34 4.54 -4.75
N THR A 120 -6.54 5.04 -5.07
CA THR A 120 -7.05 6.28 -4.49
C THR A 120 -7.09 6.20 -2.97
N TYR A 121 -7.63 5.10 -2.44
CA TYR A 121 -7.66 4.83 -1.00
C TYR A 121 -6.25 4.78 -0.38
N MET A 122 -5.33 4.01 -0.98
CA MET A 122 -3.96 3.90 -0.46
C MET A 122 -3.25 5.25 -0.41
N MET A 123 -3.42 6.09 -1.44
CA MET A 123 -2.85 7.43 -1.48
C MET A 123 -3.46 8.32 -0.39
N MET A 124 -4.76 8.25 -0.14
CA MET A 124 -5.40 8.99 0.97
C MET A 124 -4.83 8.58 2.34
N ILE A 125 -4.69 7.28 2.60
CA ILE A 125 -4.12 6.77 3.87
C ILE A 125 -2.64 7.16 4.01
N LEU A 126 -1.87 7.21 2.92
CA LEU A 126 -0.50 7.72 2.93
C LEU A 126 -0.43 9.23 3.22
N SER A 127 -1.49 10.00 2.97
CA SER A 127 -1.57 11.43 3.33
C SER A 127 -1.87 11.64 4.81
N GLN A 128 -2.53 10.71 5.48
CA GLN A 128 -2.86 10.82 6.91
C GLN A 128 -1.60 10.70 7.77
N ARG A 129 -1.52 11.40 8.91
CA ARG A 129 -0.43 11.24 9.87
C ARG A 129 -0.65 10.00 10.73
N SER A 130 0.09 8.92 10.45
CA SER A 130 0.05 7.69 11.26
C SER A 130 1.29 6.82 11.03
N LYS A 131 1.60 5.96 12.00
CA LYS A 131 2.70 5.00 11.88
C LYS A 131 2.46 4.04 10.72
N TRP A 132 3.54 3.54 10.11
CA TRP A 132 3.47 2.57 9.01
C TRP A 132 2.67 1.31 9.37
N SER A 133 2.81 0.79 10.60
CA SER A 133 2.03 -0.35 11.10
C SER A 133 0.52 -0.10 11.03
N THR A 134 0.07 1.10 11.40
CA THR A 134 -1.35 1.50 11.30
C THR A 134 -1.80 1.56 9.84
N LYS A 135 -0.95 2.09 8.94
CA LYS A 135 -1.27 2.15 7.50
C LYS A 135 -1.43 0.77 6.88
N ILE A 136 -0.57 -0.19 7.25
CA ILE A 136 -0.69 -1.59 6.81
C ILE A 136 -2.08 -2.15 7.16
N ILE A 137 -2.54 -1.90 8.38
CA ILE A 137 -3.87 -2.35 8.84
C ILE A 137 -4.98 -1.67 8.03
N TYR A 138 -4.91 -0.35 7.81
CA TYR A 138 -5.86 0.36 6.94
C TYR A 138 -5.88 -0.22 5.53
N PHE A 139 -4.73 -0.46 4.91
CA PHE A 139 -4.68 -1.06 3.57
C PHE A 139 -5.30 -2.45 3.52
N ASP A 140 -5.08 -3.28 4.54
CA ASP A 140 -5.66 -4.63 4.58
C ASP A 140 -7.18 -4.61 4.77
N ILE A 141 -7.68 -3.79 5.71
CA ILE A 141 -9.12 -3.58 5.91
C ILE A 141 -9.75 -3.05 4.63
N GLY A 142 -9.19 -1.98 4.05
CA GLY A 142 -9.70 -1.39 2.82
C GLY A 142 -9.74 -2.39 1.68
N LYS A 143 -8.69 -3.19 1.49
CA LYS A 143 -8.67 -4.27 0.51
C LYS A 143 -9.81 -5.27 0.73
N LYS A 144 -10.01 -5.73 1.97
CA LYS A 144 -11.05 -6.72 2.31
C LYS A 144 -12.45 -6.16 2.13
N LEU A 145 -12.69 -4.91 2.55
CA LEU A 145 -13.95 -4.22 2.29
C LEU A 145 -14.22 -4.17 0.79
N LEU A 146 -13.23 -3.77 -0.02
CA LEU A 146 -13.37 -3.72 -1.48
C LEU A 146 -13.70 -5.09 -2.10
N ILE A 147 -13.16 -6.17 -1.55
CA ILE A 147 -13.44 -7.54 -2.04
C ILE A 147 -14.89 -7.96 -1.70
N HIS A 148 -15.38 -7.64 -0.51
CA HIS A 148 -16.60 -8.24 0.03
C HIS A 148 -17.84 -7.35 -0.09
N ARG A 149 -17.70 -6.03 -0.27
CA ARG A 149 -18.82 -5.08 -0.17
C ARG A 149 -18.93 -4.08 -1.33
N PHE A 150 -17.95 -4.03 -2.22
CA PHE A 150 -17.86 -2.99 -3.24
C PHE A 150 -17.86 -3.57 -4.65
N ASN A 151 -18.13 -2.71 -5.62
CA ASN A 151 -18.04 -3.04 -7.03
C ASN A 151 -17.36 -1.89 -7.81
N LYS A 152 -17.20 -2.06 -9.12
CA LYS A 152 -16.37 -1.17 -9.95
C LYS A 152 -16.93 0.24 -10.12
N HIS A 153 -18.20 0.44 -9.73
CA HIS A 153 -18.88 1.72 -9.76
C HIS A 153 -18.87 2.43 -8.41
N SER A 154 -18.40 1.77 -7.35
CA SER A 154 -18.35 2.37 -6.04
C SER A 154 -17.33 3.50 -5.97
N ALA A 155 -17.63 4.49 -5.15
CA ALA A 155 -16.81 5.67 -4.92
C ALA A 155 -15.96 5.54 -3.64
N ILE A 156 -15.02 6.47 -3.47
CA ILE A 156 -14.12 6.46 -2.32
C ILE A 156 -14.82 6.85 -1.02
N GLU A 157 -15.83 7.70 -1.12
CA GLU A 157 -16.70 8.15 -0.03
C GLU A 157 -17.43 6.97 0.60
N GLU A 158 -17.92 6.03 -0.22
CA GLU A 158 -18.55 4.80 0.26
C GLU A 158 -17.59 3.95 1.11
N LEU A 159 -16.33 3.82 0.67
CA LEU A 159 -15.31 3.08 1.43
C LEU A 159 -14.96 3.80 2.74
N MET A 160 -14.84 5.13 2.71
CA MET A 160 -14.57 5.92 3.91
C MET A 160 -15.74 5.88 4.90
N ASN A 161 -16.98 5.84 4.40
CA ASN A 161 -18.17 5.70 5.23
C ASN A 161 -18.17 4.42 6.04
N CYS A 162 -17.56 3.32 5.57
CA CYS A 162 -17.39 2.13 6.42
C CYS A 162 -16.53 2.43 7.66
N PHE A 163 -15.46 3.22 7.53
CA PHE A 163 -14.67 3.61 8.70
C PHE A 163 -15.46 4.57 9.61
N TYR A 164 -16.17 5.54 9.05
CA TYR A 164 -16.98 6.49 9.82
C TYR A 164 -18.13 5.82 10.55
N GLU A 165 -18.83 4.87 9.92
CA GLU A 165 -19.87 4.05 10.52
C GLU A 165 -19.32 3.32 11.75
N TYR A 166 -18.22 2.57 11.57
CA TYR A 166 -17.60 1.84 12.68
C TYR A 166 -17.22 2.77 13.85
N PHE A 167 -16.52 3.87 13.58
CA PHE A 167 -16.07 4.80 14.63
C PHE A 167 -17.22 5.56 15.30
N SER A 168 -18.35 5.73 14.62
CA SER A 168 -19.53 6.40 15.17
C SER A 168 -20.37 5.46 16.05
N VAL A 169 -20.44 4.17 15.69
CA VAL A 169 -21.22 3.17 16.42
C VAL A 169 -20.46 2.64 17.65
N ASN A 170 -19.12 2.55 17.59
CA ASN A 170 -18.30 1.92 18.64
C ASN A 170 -17.52 2.96 19.47
N LYS A 171 -17.92 3.13 20.74
CA LYS A 171 -17.37 4.18 21.64
C LYS A 171 -15.92 3.94 22.07
N ASN A 172 -15.51 2.69 22.27
CA ASN A 172 -14.14 2.29 22.62
C ASN A 172 -13.53 1.58 21.42
N HIS A 173 -13.10 2.33 20.42
CA HIS A 173 -12.70 1.77 19.14
C HIS A 173 -11.20 1.51 19.04
N THR A 174 -10.86 0.35 18.48
CA THR A 174 -9.52 0.08 17.94
C THR A 174 -9.62 -0.29 16.47
N LEU A 175 -8.59 0.05 15.69
CA LEU A 175 -8.58 -0.28 14.26
C LEU A 175 -8.69 -1.79 14.00
N MET A 176 -8.23 -2.62 14.93
CA MET A 176 -8.27 -4.09 14.83
C MET A 176 -9.68 -4.69 15.03
N GLU A 177 -10.59 -3.97 15.69
CA GLU A 177 -11.97 -4.43 15.88
C GLU A 177 -12.84 -4.20 14.63
N ILE A 178 -12.37 -3.40 13.67
CA ILE A 178 -13.04 -3.27 12.36
C ILE A 178 -13.15 -4.62 11.65
N TYR A 179 -12.14 -5.49 11.81
CA TYR A 179 -12.21 -6.83 11.26
C TYR A 179 -13.39 -7.60 11.82
N ASP A 180 -13.62 -7.56 13.14
CA ASP A 180 -14.73 -8.28 13.76
C ASP A 180 -16.07 -7.64 13.39
N TYR A 181 -16.15 -6.30 13.40
CA TYR A 181 -17.35 -5.53 13.05
C TYR A 181 -17.88 -5.85 11.66
N TYR A 182 -16.98 -5.95 10.67
CA TYR A 182 -17.33 -6.28 9.29
C TYR A 182 -17.17 -7.77 8.95
N GLN A 183 -16.95 -8.64 9.94
CA GLN A 183 -16.77 -10.09 9.77
C GLN A 183 -15.65 -10.45 8.77
N LEU A 184 -14.58 -9.66 8.78
CA LEU A 184 -13.40 -9.82 7.96
C LEU A 184 -12.38 -10.70 8.67
N LYS A 185 -11.71 -11.58 7.92
CA LYS A 185 -10.62 -12.39 8.49
C LYS A 185 -9.45 -11.49 8.89
N LYS A 186 -8.97 -11.57 10.13
CA LYS A 186 -7.75 -10.84 10.56
C LYS A 186 -6.50 -11.37 9.84
N PRO A 187 -5.53 -10.51 9.48
CA PRO A 187 -4.22 -10.97 9.05
C PRO A 187 -3.46 -11.59 10.23
N SER A 188 -2.49 -12.47 9.94
CA SER A 188 -1.61 -13.03 10.97
C SER A 188 -0.64 -11.98 11.52
N ASP A 189 -0.30 -12.06 12.81
CA ASP A 189 0.70 -11.19 13.44
C ASP A 189 2.08 -11.30 12.78
N GLU A 190 2.46 -12.49 12.32
CA GLU A 190 3.71 -12.70 11.57
C GLU A 190 3.80 -11.80 10.33
N TRP A 191 2.71 -11.71 9.56
CA TRP A 191 2.63 -10.86 8.37
C TRP A 191 2.69 -9.37 8.73
N LEU A 192 1.94 -8.95 9.77
CA LEU A 192 1.95 -7.56 10.24
C LEU A 192 3.35 -7.15 10.71
N ASN A 193 4.00 -7.99 11.53
CA ASN A 193 5.35 -7.76 12.04
C ASN A 193 6.38 -7.71 10.91
N TYR A 194 6.27 -8.62 9.93
CA TYR A 194 7.13 -8.64 8.76
C TYR A 194 7.01 -7.35 7.92
N CYS A 195 5.78 -6.97 7.55
CA CYS A 195 5.52 -5.78 6.73
C CYS A 195 5.92 -4.49 7.45
N SER A 196 5.61 -4.41 8.75
CA SER A 196 5.94 -3.28 9.60
C SER A 196 7.46 -3.13 9.74
N GLY A 197 8.16 -4.18 10.19
CA GLY A 197 9.59 -4.14 10.43
C GLY A 197 10.42 -3.89 9.16
N LYS A 198 9.98 -4.40 8.02
CA LYS A 198 10.68 -4.19 6.73
C LYS A 198 10.22 -2.95 5.97
N HIS A 199 9.21 -2.23 6.44
CA HIS A 199 8.62 -1.08 5.75
C HIS A 199 8.20 -1.41 4.30
N ILE A 200 7.44 -2.50 4.13
CA ILE A 200 6.97 -2.99 2.82
C ILE A 200 5.53 -3.52 2.91
N LEU A 201 4.90 -3.68 1.74
CA LEU A 201 3.67 -4.47 1.55
C LEU A 201 3.95 -5.68 0.66
N ILE A 202 3.29 -6.81 0.92
CA ILE A 202 3.41 -8.05 0.12
C ILE A 202 2.06 -8.70 -0.20
#